data_AF-A0AA38VFG8-F1
#
_entry.id   AF-A0AA38VFG8-F1
#
_cell.length_a   1.000
_cell.length_b   1.000
_cell.length_c   1.000
_cell.angle_alpha   90.00
_cell.angle_beta   90.00
_cell.angle_gamma   90.00
#
_symmetry.space_group_name_H-M   'P 1'
#
loop_
_entity.id
_entity.type
_entity.pdbx_description
1 polymer ?
#
loop_
_entity_poly.entity_id
_entity_poly.type
_entity_poly.pdbx_seq_one_letter_code
_entity_poly.pdbx_strand_id
1 'polypeptide(L)'
;MGRTIYLTERPDEHLVWHRTKLLLKPLPDFLLCHAFWAEHLCSDAALHRSATGLVLSYSWLVGHRGDFVLAQAAGLVPDEVKWPEWNEFMNDFLESVDPHSLAQVDRRYRYGELRLSRLNSMTHFLPPMWSRGNLVWGYLSTSTWRQAFFERNFSWLLPAFACISVVLSALQVGLATERLSGNLPFENLSYGATLMAVAAVFLGAGTIWLVWVSLFWYHLLSMIHLDRHIRAERDRTIRV
;
A
#
# COMPACT_ATOMS: atom_id res chain seq x y z
N MET A 1 -0.45 3.98 21.92
CA MET A 1 -0.79 4.73 20.70
C MET A 1 0.54 5.05 20.01
N GLY A 2 0.82 4.45 18.85
CA GLY A 2 2.14 4.51 18.21
C GLY A 2 2.02 4.22 16.72
N ARG A 3 1.49 5.19 15.97
CA ARG A 3 1.38 5.09 14.51
C ARG A 3 2.57 5.82 13.89
N THR A 4 3.23 5.16 12.94
CA THR A 4 4.30 5.73 12.13
C THR A 4 3.69 6.36 10.89
N ILE A 5 4.07 7.60 10.61
CA ILE A 5 3.65 8.34 9.42
C ILE A 5 4.51 7.90 8.24
N TYR A 6 3.87 7.68 7.09
CA TYR A 6 4.52 7.39 5.82
C TYR A 6 4.00 8.38 4.78
N LEU A 7 4.92 9.02 4.07
CA LEU A 7 4.57 9.95 3.01
C LEU A 7 4.14 9.20 1.74
N THR A 8 3.13 9.73 1.06
CA THR A 8 2.66 9.23 -0.23
C THR A 8 2.33 10.39 -1.17
N GLU A 9 2.63 10.26 -2.45
CA GLU A 9 2.25 11.28 -3.43
C GLU A 9 0.83 11.12 -3.95
N ARG A 10 0.16 10.00 -3.63
CA ARG A 10 -1.15 9.69 -4.18
C ARG A 10 -2.28 10.24 -3.32
N PRO A 11 -3.19 11.07 -3.88
CA PRO A 11 -4.35 11.60 -3.16
C PRO A 11 -5.24 10.52 -2.55
N ASP A 12 -5.42 9.39 -3.25
CA ASP A 12 -6.27 8.28 -2.81
C ASP A 12 -5.77 7.60 -1.53
N GLU A 13 -4.46 7.68 -1.28
CA GLU A 13 -3.79 7.05 -0.14
C GLU A 13 -3.71 7.97 1.09
N HIS A 14 -3.95 9.27 0.92
CA HIS A 14 -3.96 10.25 2.01
C HIS A 14 -4.99 9.86 3.08
N LEU A 15 -4.64 9.91 4.37
CA LEU A 15 -5.46 9.49 5.53
C LEU A 15 -5.87 8.00 5.53
N VAL A 16 -5.18 7.16 4.77
CA VAL A 16 -5.40 5.71 4.82
C VAL A 16 -4.44 5.08 5.83
N TRP A 17 -4.97 4.27 6.74
CA TRP A 17 -4.15 3.59 7.73
C TRP A 17 -4.29 2.06 7.68
N HIS A 18 -3.18 1.40 7.98
CA HIS A 18 -3.11 -0.04 8.12
C HIS A 18 -2.18 -0.42 9.28
N ARG A 19 -2.75 -1.05 10.31
CA ARG A 19 -2.07 -1.43 11.55
C ARG A 19 -1.50 -0.20 12.27
N THR A 20 -0.19 0.01 12.22
CA THR A 20 0.53 1.13 12.81
C THR A 20 1.00 2.12 11.76
N LYS A 21 0.72 1.92 10.47
CA LYS A 21 1.15 2.83 9.40
C LYS A 21 0.01 3.75 9.01
N LEU A 22 0.23 5.06 9.04
CA LEU A 22 -0.67 6.09 8.53
C LEU A 22 -0.03 6.73 7.29
N LEU A 23 -0.72 6.67 6.16
CA LEU A 23 -0.27 7.28 4.91
C LEU A 23 -0.82 8.70 4.82
N LEU A 24 0.08 9.67 4.62
CA LEU A 24 -0.28 11.07 4.48
C LEU A 24 0.42 11.64 3.24
N LYS A 25 -0.36 12.36 2.44
CA LYS A 25 0.17 13.14 1.33
C LYS A 25 0.68 14.49 1.81
N PRO A 26 1.96 14.86 1.57
CA PRO A 26 2.46 16.21 1.84
C PRO A 26 1.60 17.28 1.17
N LEU A 27 1.43 18.41 1.84
CA LEU A 27 0.71 19.54 1.29
C LEU A 27 1.60 20.22 0.25
N PRO A 28 1.20 20.27 -1.03
CA PRO A 28 1.99 20.94 -2.04
C PRO A 28 2.00 22.46 -1.84
N ASP A 29 3.16 23.08 -1.99
CA ASP A 29 3.39 24.52 -1.75
C ASP A 29 2.45 25.40 -2.59
N PHE A 30 2.15 24.99 -3.81
CA PHE A 30 1.26 25.73 -4.70
C PHE A 30 -0.17 25.84 -4.16
N LEU A 31 -0.61 24.93 -3.28
CA LEU A 31 -1.93 25.03 -2.63
C LEU A 31 -1.95 26.09 -1.53
N LEU A 32 -0.80 26.61 -1.10
CA LEU A 32 -0.72 27.73 -0.17
C LEU A 32 -0.76 29.09 -0.90
N CYS A 33 -0.68 29.09 -2.24
CA CYS A 33 -0.62 30.30 -3.05
C CYS A 33 -1.99 30.64 -3.67
N HIS A 34 -2.65 31.70 -3.19
CA HIS A 34 -3.95 32.13 -3.72
C HIS A 34 -3.95 32.39 -5.24
N ALA A 35 -2.87 32.93 -5.80
CA ALA A 35 -2.76 33.18 -7.25
C ALA A 35 -2.88 31.87 -8.06
N PHE A 36 -2.30 30.78 -7.55
CA PHE A 36 -2.40 29.46 -8.17
C PHE A 36 -3.85 28.95 -8.16
N TRP A 37 -4.58 29.18 -7.07
CA TRP A 37 -5.99 28.82 -7.00
C TRP A 37 -6.80 29.51 -8.09
N ALA A 38 -6.67 30.83 -8.19
CA ALA A 38 -7.42 31.63 -9.15
C ALA A 38 -7.11 31.24 -10.62
N GLU A 39 -5.85 30.95 -10.93
CA GLU A 39 -5.41 30.69 -12.30
C GLU A 39 -5.65 29.23 -12.74
N HIS A 40 -5.44 28.26 -11.84
CA HIS A 40 -5.37 26.83 -12.22
C HIS A 40 -6.45 25.93 -11.60
N LEU A 41 -7.04 26.32 -10.46
CA LEU A 41 -7.99 25.47 -9.72
C LEU A 41 -9.43 25.94 -9.86
N CYS A 42 -9.69 27.25 -9.77
CA CYS A 42 -11.05 27.80 -9.76
C CYS A 42 -11.80 27.62 -11.10
N SER A 43 -11.08 27.42 -12.20
CA SER A 43 -11.66 27.18 -13.53
C SER A 43 -12.24 25.77 -13.70
N ASP A 44 -11.73 24.78 -12.96
CA ASP A 44 -12.20 23.39 -12.98
C ASP A 44 -12.80 22.99 -11.62
N ALA A 45 -14.12 22.81 -11.61
CA ALA A 45 -14.86 22.44 -10.40
C ALA A 45 -14.40 21.11 -9.77
N ALA A 46 -13.90 20.14 -10.55
CA ALA A 46 -13.43 18.86 -10.01
C ALA A 46 -12.06 19.00 -9.33
N LEU A 47 -11.15 19.77 -9.94
CA LEU A 47 -9.83 20.07 -9.37
C LEU A 47 -9.97 20.94 -8.13
N HIS A 48 -10.80 21.99 -8.18
CA HIS A 48 -11.11 22.83 -7.03
C HIS A 48 -11.58 21.98 -5.85
N ARG A 49 -12.60 21.13 -6.05
CA ARG A 49 -13.15 20.27 -5.00
C ARG A 49 -12.13 19.31 -4.39
N SER A 50 -11.20 18.82 -5.20
CA SER A 50 -10.14 17.91 -4.75
C SER A 50 -9.09 18.66 -3.93
N ALA A 51 -8.66 19.83 -4.40
CA ALA A 51 -7.72 20.70 -3.69
C ALA A 51 -8.30 21.19 -2.36
N THR A 52 -9.55 21.66 -2.35
CA THR A 52 -10.28 22.06 -1.13
C THR A 52 -10.37 20.90 -0.16
N GLY A 53 -10.66 19.68 -0.63
CA GLY A 53 -10.69 18.50 0.21
C GLY A 53 -9.35 18.17 0.87
N LEU A 54 -8.25 18.30 0.12
CA LEU A 54 -6.91 18.08 0.67
C LEU A 54 -6.56 19.14 1.72
N VAL A 55 -6.78 20.43 1.47
CA VAL A 55 -6.50 21.48 2.46
C VAL A 55 -7.38 21.33 3.70
N LEU A 56 -8.66 20.98 3.52
CA LEU A 56 -9.58 20.73 4.62
C LEU A 56 -9.09 19.58 5.51
N SER A 57 -8.52 18.52 4.94
CA SER A 57 -7.97 17.43 5.75
C SER A 57 -6.82 17.87 6.67
N TYR A 58 -6.04 18.87 6.24
CA TYR A 58 -4.97 19.47 7.04
C TYR A 58 -5.49 20.33 8.19
N SER A 59 -6.69 20.92 8.06
CA SER A 59 -7.34 21.63 9.18
C SER A 59 -7.60 20.70 10.38
N TRP A 60 -7.90 19.43 10.12
CA TRP A 60 -8.13 18.43 11.16
C TRP A 60 -6.85 17.78 11.68
N LEU A 61 -5.83 17.68 10.82
CA LEU A 61 -4.52 17.13 11.20
C LEU A 61 -3.67 18.11 12.02
N VAL A 62 -3.72 19.40 11.67
CA VAL A 62 -2.84 20.44 12.21
C VAL A 62 -3.67 21.53 12.89
N GLY A 63 -4.25 21.19 14.03
CA GLY A 63 -5.08 22.11 14.82
C GLY A 63 -4.30 22.92 15.85
N HIS A 64 -3.17 22.39 16.36
CA HIS A 64 -2.37 23.04 17.40
C HIS A 64 -0.92 23.23 16.96
N ARG A 65 -0.23 24.15 17.65
CA ARG A 65 1.19 24.41 17.41
C ARG A 65 2.06 23.15 17.54
N GLY A 66 1.73 22.25 18.46
CA GLY A 66 2.43 20.97 18.61
C GLY A 66 2.29 20.07 17.38
N ASP A 67 1.07 20.00 16.82
CA ASP A 67 0.78 19.23 15.61
C ASP A 67 1.52 19.82 14.40
N PHE A 68 1.63 21.15 14.32
CA PHE A 68 2.35 21.84 13.26
C PHE A 68 3.86 21.53 13.26
N VAL A 69 4.49 21.57 14.43
CA VAL A 69 5.91 21.21 14.56
C VAL A 69 6.13 19.74 14.17
N LEU A 70 5.21 18.85 14.54
CA LEU A 70 5.27 17.44 14.13
C LEU A 70 5.03 17.26 12.63
N ALA A 71 4.15 18.05 12.02
CA ALA A 71 3.86 18.02 10.60
C ALA A 71 5.08 18.50 9.78
N GLN A 72 5.75 19.57 10.21
CA GLN A 72 7.02 20.01 9.61
C GLN A 72 8.13 18.97 9.79
N ALA A 73 8.29 18.42 11.00
CA ALA A 73 9.28 17.36 11.24
C ALA A 73 9.03 16.10 10.40
N ALA A 74 7.78 15.84 10.01
CA ALA A 74 7.40 14.74 9.14
C ALA A 74 7.47 15.08 7.63
N GLY A 75 7.78 16.32 7.26
CA GLY A 75 7.82 16.80 5.87
C GLY A 75 6.43 16.91 5.21
N LEU A 76 5.38 17.13 6.01
CA LEU A 76 4.00 17.28 5.51
C LEU A 76 3.68 18.73 5.13
N VAL A 77 4.29 19.68 5.82
CA VAL A 77 4.13 21.12 5.59
C VAL A 77 5.52 21.69 5.29
N PRO A 78 5.66 22.64 4.36
CA PRO A 78 6.95 23.26 4.05
C PRO A 78 7.56 23.95 5.28
N ASP A 79 8.88 23.86 5.41
CA ASP A 79 9.63 24.43 6.54
C ASP A 79 9.65 25.97 6.49
N GLU A 80 9.36 26.55 5.33
CA GLU A 80 9.30 27.99 5.10
C GLU A 80 8.10 28.64 5.81
N VAL A 81 7.01 27.88 6.00
CA VAL A 81 5.76 28.39 6.58
C VAL A 81 5.90 28.50 8.09
N LYS A 82 5.51 29.64 8.67
CA LYS A 82 5.48 29.80 10.14
C LYS A 82 4.09 29.55 10.69
N TRP A 83 4.02 29.20 11.99
CA TRP A 83 2.75 28.98 12.68
C TRP A 83 1.73 30.15 12.56
N PRO A 84 2.11 31.43 12.69
CA PRO A 84 1.16 32.53 12.50
C PRO A 84 0.58 32.59 11.08
N GLU A 85 1.43 32.40 10.07
CA GLU A 85 1.04 32.39 8.65
C GLU A 85 0.11 31.22 8.33
N TRP A 86 0.41 30.03 8.89
CA TRP A 86 -0.47 28.86 8.80
C TRP A 86 -1.84 29.14 9.40
N ASN A 87 -1.89 29.75 10.59
CA ASN A 87 -3.13 30.01 11.27
C ASN A 87 -3.99 31.05 10.53
N GLU A 88 -3.37 32.10 9.97
CA GLU A 88 -4.06 33.09 9.13
C GLU A 88 -4.62 32.43 7.87
N PHE A 89 -3.79 31.68 7.13
CA PHE A 89 -4.22 30.93 5.95
C PHE A 89 -5.38 29.97 6.23
N MET A 90 -5.30 29.19 7.31
CA MET A 90 -6.34 28.22 7.65
C MET A 90 -7.64 28.89 8.09
N ASN A 91 -7.58 30.04 8.77
CA ASN A 91 -8.78 30.81 9.12
C ASN A 91 -9.48 31.35 7.87
N ASP A 92 -8.73 31.97 6.95
CA ASP A 92 -9.27 32.48 5.68
C ASP A 92 -9.87 31.35 4.84
N PHE A 93 -9.18 30.20 4.78
CA PHE A 93 -9.67 29.02 4.06
C PHE A 93 -10.97 28.48 4.68
N LEU A 94 -11.04 28.34 6.00
CA LEU A 94 -12.22 27.80 6.68
C LEU A 94 -13.42 28.75 6.62
N GLU A 95 -13.22 30.06 6.51
CA GLU A 95 -14.30 31.02 6.26
C GLU A 95 -14.90 30.85 4.85
N SER A 96 -14.07 30.47 3.86
CA SER A 96 -14.53 30.22 2.49
C SER A 96 -15.29 28.89 2.31
N VAL A 97 -15.10 27.92 3.20
CA VAL A 97 -15.66 26.57 3.09
C VAL A 97 -16.86 26.42 4.03
N ASP A 98 -18.04 26.14 3.48
CA ASP A 98 -19.22 25.81 4.30
C ASP A 98 -19.04 24.42 4.98
N PRO A 99 -18.91 24.37 6.33
CA PRO A 99 -18.71 23.12 7.05
C PRO A 99 -19.93 22.20 7.02
N HIS A 100 -21.13 22.74 6.76
CA HIS A 100 -22.38 21.98 6.85
C HIS A 100 -22.75 21.29 5.54
N SER A 101 -22.49 21.92 4.40
CA SER A 101 -22.84 21.37 3.09
C SER A 101 -21.74 20.45 2.53
N LEU A 102 -20.45 20.77 2.75
CA LEU A 102 -19.30 20.10 2.12
C LEU A 102 -19.47 19.84 0.60
N ALA A 103 -20.34 20.63 -0.07
CA ALA A 103 -20.62 20.48 -1.49
C ALA A 103 -19.43 20.90 -2.35
N GLN A 104 -18.58 21.76 -1.81
CA GLN A 104 -17.34 22.23 -2.41
C GLN A 104 -16.17 21.26 -2.20
N VAL A 105 -16.40 20.12 -1.51
CA VAL A 105 -15.36 19.14 -1.19
C VAL A 105 -15.63 17.84 -1.93
N ASP A 106 -14.58 17.27 -2.50
CA ASP A 106 -14.69 15.96 -3.14
C ASP A 106 -15.15 14.88 -2.16
N ARG A 107 -15.93 13.91 -2.64
CA ARG A 107 -16.50 12.84 -1.82
C ARG A 107 -15.44 12.05 -1.07
N ARG A 108 -14.21 11.91 -1.60
CA ARG A 108 -13.11 11.26 -0.89
C ARG A 108 -12.85 11.91 0.46
N TYR A 109 -12.69 13.23 0.51
CA TYR A 109 -12.22 13.95 1.71
C TYR A 109 -13.30 14.20 2.75
N ARG A 110 -14.57 13.89 2.44
CA ARG A 110 -15.65 13.84 3.43
C ARG A 110 -15.43 12.77 4.50
N TYR A 111 -14.62 11.77 4.18
CA TYR A 111 -14.21 10.73 5.11
C TYR A 111 -12.80 11.04 5.61
N GLY A 112 -12.61 11.07 6.94
CA GLY A 112 -11.31 11.28 7.55
C GLY A 112 -10.39 10.05 7.43
N GLU A 113 -9.97 9.51 8.58
CA GLU A 113 -9.13 8.32 8.62
C GLU A 113 -9.86 7.08 8.09
N LEU A 114 -9.37 6.51 6.99
CA LEU A 114 -9.92 5.30 6.40
C LEU A 114 -9.04 4.09 6.71
N ARG A 115 -9.65 3.04 7.26
CA ARG A 115 -8.94 1.78 7.52
C ARG A 115 -8.83 0.98 6.23
N LEU A 116 -7.61 0.65 5.82
CA LEU A 116 -7.36 -0.10 4.59
C LEU A 116 -8.10 -1.46 4.54
N SER A 117 -8.26 -2.15 5.67
CA SER A 117 -8.99 -3.42 5.70
C SER A 117 -10.48 -3.26 5.37
N ARG A 118 -11.10 -2.13 5.75
CA ARG A 118 -12.50 -1.85 5.41
C ARG A 118 -12.62 -1.45 3.95
N LEU A 119 -11.69 -0.64 3.45
CA LEU A 119 -11.62 -0.29 2.04
C LEU A 119 -11.46 -1.54 1.17
N ASN A 120 -10.54 -2.43 1.52
CA ASN A 120 -10.32 -3.68 0.79
C ASN A 120 -11.56 -4.59 0.82
N SER A 121 -12.25 -4.66 1.96
CA SER A 121 -13.51 -5.39 2.08
C SER A 121 -14.61 -4.76 1.21
N MET A 122 -14.77 -3.43 1.24
CA MET A 122 -15.74 -2.74 0.39
C MET A 122 -15.44 -2.94 -1.11
N THR A 123 -14.19 -2.84 -1.54
CA THR A 123 -13.81 -3.09 -2.94
C THR A 123 -14.05 -4.52 -3.38
N HIS A 124 -14.06 -5.48 -2.46
CA HIS A 124 -14.29 -6.89 -2.76
C HIS A 124 -15.77 -7.29 -2.72
N PHE A 125 -16.57 -6.66 -1.85
CA PHE A 125 -17.96 -7.05 -1.60
C PHE A 125 -19.03 -6.08 -2.15
N LEU A 126 -18.68 -4.84 -2.53
CA LEU A 126 -19.65 -3.92 -3.14
C LEU A 126 -19.68 -4.04 -4.67
N PRO A 127 -20.82 -4.43 -5.28
CA PRO A 127 -21.00 -4.52 -6.73
C PRO A 127 -20.63 -3.27 -7.56
N PRO A 128 -20.92 -2.02 -7.12
CA PRO A 128 -20.61 -0.84 -7.94
C PRO A 128 -19.12 -0.49 -8.03
N MET A 129 -18.26 -1.04 -7.16
CA MET A 129 -16.79 -0.85 -7.21
C MET A 129 -16.05 -2.06 -7.79
N TRP A 130 -16.81 -3.01 -8.34
CA TRP A 130 -16.31 -4.28 -8.82
C TRP A 130 -15.65 -4.12 -10.19
N SER A 131 -14.37 -3.75 -10.18
CA SER A 131 -13.51 -3.81 -11.36
C SER A 131 -12.74 -5.14 -11.37
N ARG A 132 -12.56 -5.75 -12.55
CA ARG A 132 -11.76 -6.98 -12.73
C ARG A 132 -10.35 -6.84 -12.15
N GLY A 133 -9.81 -5.61 -12.09
CA GLY A 133 -8.54 -5.30 -11.42
C GLY A 133 -8.64 -5.28 -9.89
N ASN A 134 -9.68 -4.66 -9.32
CA ASN A 134 -9.80 -4.40 -7.88
C ASN A 134 -10.06 -5.65 -7.03
N LEU A 135 -10.55 -6.74 -7.62
CA LEU A 135 -10.79 -8.00 -6.90
C LEU A 135 -9.51 -8.61 -6.30
N VAL A 136 -8.39 -8.46 -7.02
CA VAL A 136 -7.07 -9.01 -6.64
C VAL A 136 -6.20 -7.94 -5.98
N TRP A 137 -6.32 -6.68 -6.43
CA TRP A 137 -5.45 -5.57 -6.03
C TRP A 137 -5.84 -4.89 -4.72
N GLY A 138 -7.12 -4.96 -4.32
CA GLY A 138 -7.63 -4.12 -3.25
C GLY A 138 -7.50 -2.63 -3.55
N TYR A 139 -7.74 -1.79 -2.54
CA TYR A 139 -7.72 -0.33 -2.68
C TYR A 139 -6.29 0.28 -2.80
N LEU A 140 -5.24 -0.40 -2.31
CA LEU A 140 -3.85 0.11 -2.35
C LEU A 140 -2.89 -0.98 -2.89
N SER A 141 -2.46 -0.81 -4.14
CA SER A 141 -1.78 -1.86 -4.92
C SER A 141 -0.24 -1.81 -4.88
N THR A 142 0.39 -0.63 -4.76
CA THR A 142 1.66 -0.47 -5.51
C THR A 142 2.97 -0.54 -4.72
N SER A 143 3.14 0.03 -3.53
CA SER A 143 4.52 0.29 -3.07
C SER A 143 5.09 -0.63 -1.99
N THR A 144 4.33 -1.03 -0.97
CA THR A 144 4.90 -1.71 0.23
C THR A 144 4.38 -3.12 0.47
N TRP A 145 3.43 -3.59 -0.34
CA TRP A 145 2.76 -4.87 -0.08
C TRP A 145 3.52 -6.07 -0.61
N ARG A 146 4.32 -5.97 -1.69
CA ARG A 146 5.04 -7.13 -2.25
C ARG A 146 6.03 -7.73 -1.25
N GLN A 147 6.86 -6.90 -0.62
CA GLN A 147 7.80 -7.38 0.40
C GLN A 147 7.08 -7.85 1.66
N ALA A 148 6.11 -7.08 2.18
CA ALA A 148 5.38 -7.47 3.39
C ALA A 148 4.48 -8.71 3.18
N PHE A 149 3.96 -8.93 1.98
CA PHE A 149 3.21 -10.14 1.60
C PHE A 149 4.14 -11.34 1.47
N PHE A 150 5.30 -11.18 0.81
CA PHE A 150 6.28 -12.27 0.72
C PHE A 150 6.83 -12.65 2.09
N GLU A 151 7.26 -11.68 2.88
CA GLU A 151 7.69 -11.91 4.26
C GLU A 151 6.58 -12.62 5.03
N ARG A 152 5.33 -12.18 4.97
CA ARG A 152 4.27 -12.77 5.79
C ARG A 152 3.85 -14.18 5.37
N ASN A 153 3.80 -14.48 4.07
CA ASN A 153 3.39 -15.80 3.59
C ASN A 153 4.53 -16.81 3.55
N PHE A 154 5.79 -16.36 3.49
CA PHE A 154 6.95 -17.23 3.35
C PHE A 154 7.92 -17.18 4.55
N SER A 155 7.66 -16.37 5.57
CA SER A 155 8.46 -16.36 6.81
C SER A 155 8.53 -17.73 7.50
N TRP A 156 7.50 -18.56 7.38
CA TRP A 156 7.48 -19.90 7.98
C TRP A 156 8.36 -20.91 7.24
N LEU A 157 8.77 -20.62 5.99
CA LEU A 157 9.61 -21.52 5.21
C LEU A 157 11.03 -21.62 5.76
N LEU A 158 11.56 -20.53 6.32
CA LEU A 158 12.92 -20.49 6.87
C LEU A 158 13.09 -21.47 8.06
N PRO A 159 12.24 -21.46 9.10
CA PRO A 159 12.34 -22.44 10.18
C PRO A 159 11.98 -23.86 9.71
N ALA A 160 11.04 -24.03 8.77
CA ALA A 160 10.72 -25.34 8.20
C ALA A 160 11.92 -25.96 7.47
N PHE A 161 12.61 -25.16 6.65
CA PHE A 161 13.83 -25.56 5.95
C PHE A 161 14.95 -25.94 6.92
N ALA A 162 15.15 -25.15 7.98
CA ALA A 162 16.13 -25.45 9.01
C ALA A 162 15.84 -26.79 9.72
N CYS A 163 14.57 -27.04 10.08
CA CYS A 163 14.16 -28.30 10.71
C CYS A 163 14.40 -29.50 9.78
N ILE A 164 13.97 -29.41 8.51
CA ILE A 164 14.19 -30.46 7.51
C ILE A 164 15.69 -30.72 7.32
N SER A 165 16.51 -29.66 7.22
CA SER A 165 17.95 -29.79 7.06
C SER A 165 18.60 -30.49 8.24
N VAL A 166 18.21 -30.19 9.47
CA VAL A 166 18.75 -30.85 10.67
C VAL A 166 18.36 -32.33 10.71
N VAL A 167 17.10 -32.65 10.40
CA VAL A 167 16.64 -34.05 10.35
C VAL A 167 17.40 -34.84 9.28
N LEU A 168 17.56 -34.28 8.08
CA LEU A 168 18.32 -34.92 7.01
C LEU A 168 19.80 -35.11 7.39
N SER A 169 20.44 -34.12 8.00
CA SER A 169 21.82 -34.25 8.48
C SER A 169 21.96 -35.33 9.56
N ALA A 170 21.02 -35.41 10.51
CA ALA A 170 21.03 -36.46 11.53
C ALA A 170 20.84 -37.86 10.92
N LEU A 171 19.99 -37.94 9.89
CA LEU A 171 19.73 -39.18 9.16
C LEU A 171 20.95 -39.64 8.33
N GLN A 172 21.67 -38.70 7.72
CA GLN A 172 22.95 -38.94 7.05
C GLN A 172 24.00 -39.50 8.03
N VAL A 173 24.10 -38.93 9.23
CA VAL A 173 25.01 -39.42 10.28
C VAL A 173 24.59 -40.82 10.77
N GLY A 174 23.28 -41.08 10.89
CA GLY A 174 22.75 -42.39 11.28
C GLY A 174 23.10 -43.50 10.29
N LEU A 175 22.99 -43.23 8.98
CA LEU A 175 23.38 -44.17 7.93
C LEU A 175 24.90 -44.44 7.90
N ALA A 176 25.72 -43.46 8.26
CA ALA A 176 27.17 -43.60 8.28
C ALA A 176 27.70 -44.46 9.45
N THR A 177 26.84 -44.83 10.41
CA THR A 177 27.23 -45.61 11.58
C THR A 177 26.98 -47.11 11.36
N GLU A 178 28.00 -47.95 11.54
CA GLU A 178 27.91 -49.42 11.34
C GLU A 178 26.79 -50.09 12.15
N ARG A 179 26.37 -49.50 13.28
CA ARG A 179 25.27 -50.01 14.12
C ARG A 179 23.88 -49.90 13.49
N LEU A 180 23.65 -48.92 12.60
CA LEU A 180 22.34 -48.68 11.98
C LEU A 180 22.35 -48.93 10.47
N SER A 181 23.52 -48.92 9.81
CA SER A 181 23.61 -49.18 8.37
C SER A 181 23.24 -50.62 7.98
N GLY A 182 23.33 -51.58 8.91
CA GLY A 182 22.98 -52.99 8.66
C GLY A 182 21.49 -53.31 8.76
N ASN A 183 20.65 -52.35 9.18
CA ASN A 183 19.20 -52.57 9.35
C ASN A 183 18.42 -52.13 8.10
N LEU A 184 18.03 -53.09 7.25
CA LEU A 184 17.19 -52.85 6.06
C LEU A 184 15.97 -51.92 6.30
N PRO A 185 15.22 -52.02 7.42
CA PRO A 185 14.09 -51.12 7.67
C PRO A 185 14.52 -49.66 7.84
N PHE A 186 15.69 -49.42 8.45
CA PHE A 186 16.22 -48.09 8.70
C PHE A 186 16.78 -47.46 7.42
N GLU A 187 17.43 -48.27 6.58
CA GLU A 187 17.94 -47.86 5.28
C GLU A 187 16.81 -47.43 4.33
N ASN A 188 15.75 -48.23 4.24
CA ASN A 188 14.56 -47.90 3.44
C ASN A 188 13.84 -46.64 3.94
N LEU A 189 13.72 -46.48 5.26
CA LEU A 189 13.12 -45.29 5.87
C LEU A 189 13.95 -44.04 5.58
N SER A 190 15.27 -44.17 5.62
CA SER A 190 16.20 -43.08 5.34
C SER A 190 16.16 -42.63 3.87
N TYR A 191 16.13 -43.60 2.95
CA TYR A 191 15.96 -43.34 1.52
C TYR A 191 14.62 -42.65 1.23
N GLY A 192 13.52 -43.16 1.81
CA GLY A 192 12.18 -42.59 1.66
C GLY A 192 12.07 -41.17 2.21
N ALA A 193 12.63 -40.91 3.39
CA ALA A 193 12.65 -39.57 4.00
C ALA A 193 13.46 -38.57 3.16
N THR A 194 14.57 -39.00 2.59
CA THR A 194 15.41 -38.15 1.71
C THR A 194 14.65 -37.78 0.43
N LEU A 195 14.01 -38.76 -0.22
CA LEU A 195 13.22 -38.52 -1.42
C LEU A 195 12.02 -37.59 -1.16
N MET A 196 11.32 -37.80 -0.04
CA MET A 196 10.20 -36.94 0.38
C MET A 196 10.66 -35.51 0.67
N ALA A 197 11.80 -35.32 1.32
CA ALA A 197 12.32 -33.98 1.61
C ALA A 197 12.74 -33.24 0.34
N VAL A 198 13.40 -33.93 -0.61
CA VAL A 198 13.74 -33.37 -1.92
C VAL A 198 12.46 -32.98 -2.68
N ALA A 199 11.46 -33.87 -2.73
CA ALA A 199 10.19 -33.58 -3.36
C ALA A 199 9.47 -32.38 -2.72
N ALA A 200 9.47 -32.27 -1.40
CA ALA A 200 8.86 -31.14 -0.68
C ALA A 200 9.53 -29.80 -1.02
N VAL A 201 10.87 -29.76 -1.14
CA VAL A 201 11.59 -28.55 -1.55
C VAL A 201 11.23 -28.15 -2.98
N PHE A 202 11.18 -29.11 -3.91
CA PHE A 202 10.79 -28.82 -5.31
C PHE A 202 9.34 -28.37 -5.44
N LEU A 203 8.41 -28.97 -4.69
CA LEU A 203 7.01 -28.53 -4.65
C LEU A 203 6.89 -27.12 -4.05
N GLY A 204 7.59 -26.84 -2.96
CA GLY A 204 7.64 -25.52 -2.34
C GLY A 204 8.20 -24.46 -3.29
N ALA A 205 9.36 -24.70 -3.88
CA ALA A 205 9.96 -23.79 -4.85
C ALA A 205 9.07 -23.61 -6.10
N GLY A 206 8.47 -24.70 -6.60
CA GLY A 206 7.57 -24.68 -7.75
C GLY A 206 6.32 -23.86 -7.51
N THR A 207 5.68 -24.02 -6.33
CA THR A 207 4.52 -23.20 -5.95
C THR A 207 4.86 -21.72 -5.84
N ILE A 208 6.01 -21.38 -5.24
CA ILE A 208 6.49 -19.98 -5.16
C ILE A 208 6.71 -19.42 -6.57
N TRP A 209 7.40 -20.16 -7.43
CA TRP A 209 7.68 -19.74 -8.80
C TRP A 209 6.41 -19.55 -9.61
N LEU A 210 5.44 -20.47 -9.50
CA LEU A 210 4.16 -20.39 -10.20
C LEU A 210 3.34 -19.19 -9.73
N VAL A 211 3.29 -18.93 -8.41
CA VAL A 211 2.67 -17.71 -7.87
C VAL A 211 3.37 -16.47 -8.41
N TRP A 212 4.70 -16.43 -8.43
CA TRP A 212 5.46 -15.29 -8.92
C TRP A 212 5.20 -15.01 -10.41
N VAL A 213 5.23 -16.05 -11.26
CA VAL A 213 4.96 -15.94 -12.70
C VAL A 213 3.52 -15.49 -12.95
N SER A 214 2.55 -16.05 -12.22
CA SER A 214 1.15 -15.66 -12.35
C SER A 214 0.93 -14.17 -12.02
N LEU A 215 1.52 -13.69 -10.93
CA LEU A 215 1.48 -12.28 -10.53
C LEU A 215 2.18 -11.37 -11.53
N PHE A 216 3.35 -11.79 -12.04
CA PHE A 216 4.11 -11.05 -13.03
C PHE A 216 3.31 -10.88 -14.33
N TRP A 217 2.75 -11.95 -14.87
CA TRP A 217 2.00 -11.91 -16.12
C TRP A 217 0.72 -11.10 -15.98
N TYR A 218 0.03 -11.24 -14.84
CA TYR A 218 -1.16 -10.45 -14.53
C TYR A 218 -0.85 -8.94 -14.44
N HIS A 219 0.26 -8.58 -13.79
CA HIS A 219 0.73 -7.19 -13.75
C HIS A 219 1.08 -6.63 -15.12
N LEU A 220 1.81 -7.42 -15.93
CA LEU A 220 2.22 -7.01 -17.26
C LEU A 220 0.98 -6.73 -18.14
N LEU A 221 0.00 -7.63 -18.10
CA LEU A 221 -1.25 -7.47 -18.84
C LEU A 221 -2.09 -6.28 -18.33
N SER A 222 -2.17 -6.09 -17.01
CA SER A 222 -2.89 -4.96 -16.40
C SER A 222 -2.26 -3.62 -16.81
N MET A 223 -0.92 -3.53 -16.77
CA MET A 223 -0.19 -2.34 -17.18
C MET A 223 -0.41 -2.02 -18.66
N ILE A 224 -0.34 -3.02 -19.54
CA ILE A 224 -0.62 -2.86 -20.97
C ILE A 224 -2.06 -2.40 -21.21
N HIS A 225 -3.02 -2.94 -20.47
CA HIS A 225 -4.43 -2.58 -20.62
C HIS A 225 -4.69 -1.14 -20.16
N LEU A 226 -4.13 -0.74 -19.03
CA LEU A 226 -4.26 0.62 -18.50
C LEU A 226 -3.57 1.66 -19.41
N ASP A 227 -2.38 1.35 -19.89
CA ASP A 227 -1.64 2.22 -20.82
C ASP A 227 -2.40 2.41 -22.14
N ARG A 228 -3.04 1.35 -22.66
CA ARG A 228 -3.93 1.46 -23.82
C ARG A 228 -5.14 2.35 -23.56
N HIS A 229 -5.74 2.27 -22.36
CA HIS A 229 -6.85 3.14 -21.98
C HIS A 229 -6.44 4.61 -21.87
N ILE A 230 -5.32 4.90 -21.21
CA ILE A 230 -4.80 6.27 -21.04
C ILE A 230 -4.40 6.86 -22.39
N ARG A 231 -3.73 6.10 -23.27
CA ARG A 231 -3.40 6.56 -24.62
C ARG A 231 -4.67 6.89 -25.43
N ALA A 232 -5.70 6.06 -25.33
CA ALA A 232 -6.97 6.30 -26.02
C ALA A 232 -7.70 7.56 -25.52
N GLU A 233 -7.62 7.89 -24.23
CA GLU A 233 -8.16 9.14 -23.70
C GLU A 233 -7.33 10.37 -24.12
N ARG A 234 -6.00 10.24 -24.14
CA ARG A 234 -5.10 11.32 -24.56
C ARG A 234 -5.24 11.65 -26.05
N ASP A 235 -5.44 10.64 -26.89
CA ASP A 235 -5.71 10.83 -28.32
C ASP A 235 -7.08 11.47 -28.59
N ARG A 236 -8.04 11.32 -27.67
CA ARG A 236 -9.34 12.02 -27.73
C ARG A 236 -9.25 13.48 -27.32
N THR A 237 -8.39 13.81 -26.35
CA THR A 237 -8.19 15.20 -25.89
C THR A 237 -7.36 16.04 -26.88
N ILE A 238 -6.47 15.42 -27.68
CA ILE A 238 -5.66 16.12 -28.69
C ILE A 238 -6.45 16.39 -30.00
N ARG A 239 -7.57 15.71 -30.23
CA ARG A 239 -8.41 15.85 -31.43
C ARG A 239 -9.55 16.87 -31.30
N VAL A 240 -9.66 17.55 -30.15
CA VAL A 240 -10.59 18.66 -29.90
C VAL A 240 -9.79 19.95 -29.87
#